data_AF-A0A7S0GUI5-F1
#
_entry.id   AF-A0A7S0GUI5-F1
#
_cell.length_a   1.000
_cell.length_b   1.000
_cell.length_c   1.000
_cell.angle_alpha   90.00
_cell.angle_beta   90.00
_cell.angle_gamma   90.00
#
_symmetry.space_group_name_H-M   'P 1'
#
loop_
_entity.id
_entity.type
_entity.pdbx_description
1 polymer ?
#
loop_
_entity_poly.entity_id
_entity_poly.type
_entity_poly.pdbx_seq_one_letter_code
_entity_poly.pdbx_strand_id
1 'polypeptide(L)'
;MSCAASAVGLISRVAPGVSPRPGRTASVPAGRGALQVVAAKKKSKRDQERKAAKRAEAKELNARFAAAKEDAGDEAEKDAAPAAKSGPAPYEGTGTVMQSLTICGSFKEKTGDKLLDGTVMVQEAAERLFNAPFVCASHDAEDVFNYGNQAALSLWGLPWDEFVGMPSTKSAQDDDGIQSERRELLDKAAESGVIRDYSGVRQASDGRKFKVDGAIVWTITNKDGEKTGQAVRFDSFTWLNEDGTEGEAMTVAEGGQLVPAKAAAPADEPKAGASPEDIEKAAKAVDEQAAEVRRLKDEQGLTNADPEVQDAVAELLKRKSALAALEE
;
A
#
# COMPACT_ATOMS: atom_id res chain seq x y z
N MET A 1 -3.20 53.07 -49.16
CA MET A 1 -4.57 52.87 -48.64
C MET A 1 -4.51 53.12 -47.13
N SER A 2 -4.42 54.40 -46.70
CA SER A 2 -5.49 55.17 -46.01
C SER A 2 -6.42 54.31 -45.14
N CYS A 3 -6.42 54.39 -43.81
CA CYS A 3 -6.71 55.51 -42.88
C CYS A 3 -8.16 55.52 -42.37
N ALA A 4 -8.23 55.68 -41.04
CA ALA A 4 -9.16 56.53 -40.28
C ALA A 4 -10.50 55.95 -39.78
N ALA A 5 -10.61 56.10 -38.46
CA ALA A 5 -11.81 56.11 -37.65
C ALA A 5 -12.72 57.31 -37.93
N SER A 6 -14.01 57.23 -37.55
CA SER A 6 -14.71 58.32 -36.85
C SER A 6 -16.05 57.86 -36.29
N ALA A 7 -16.34 58.43 -35.12
CA ALA A 7 -17.59 58.33 -34.37
C ALA A 7 -18.63 59.38 -34.83
N VAL A 8 -19.74 59.41 -34.07
CA VAL A 8 -20.74 60.50 -33.88
C VAL A 8 -22.10 60.25 -34.54
N GLY A 9 -23.17 60.41 -33.75
CA GLY A 9 -24.43 60.97 -34.27
C GLY A 9 -25.73 60.46 -33.64
N LEU A 10 -26.16 61.09 -32.56
CA LEU A 10 -27.43 60.91 -31.83
C LEU A 10 -28.58 61.71 -32.50
N ILE A 11 -29.73 61.12 -32.87
CA ILE A 11 -31.06 61.80 -33.01
C ILE A 11 -32.16 60.71 -33.02
N SER A 12 -32.93 60.42 -31.97
CA SER A 12 -34.11 61.09 -31.37
C SER A 12 -35.42 61.05 -32.18
N ARG A 13 -36.43 60.44 -31.52
CA ARG A 13 -37.91 60.53 -31.66
C ARG A 13 -38.58 59.79 -32.84
N VAL A 14 -39.52 58.89 -32.53
CA VAL A 14 -40.98 59.14 -32.54
C VAL A 14 -41.71 57.96 -31.88
N ALA A 15 -42.52 58.26 -30.85
CA ALA A 15 -43.77 57.55 -30.53
C ALA A 15 -44.91 58.54 -30.84
N PRO A 16 -46.13 58.11 -31.20
CA PRO A 16 -47.11 57.53 -30.25
C PRO A 16 -47.83 56.30 -30.87
N GLY A 17 -48.48 55.38 -30.18
CA GLY A 17 -49.32 55.47 -28.99
C GLY A 17 -50.79 55.39 -29.39
N VAL A 18 -51.35 54.18 -29.58
CA VAL A 18 -52.81 53.89 -29.53
C VAL A 18 -53.01 52.38 -29.20
N SER A 19 -53.58 52.10 -28.03
CA SER A 19 -54.30 50.84 -27.72
C SER A 19 -55.76 50.99 -28.21
N PRO A 20 -56.60 49.94 -28.43
CA PRO A 20 -56.96 49.01 -27.34
C PRO A 20 -57.50 47.60 -27.70
N ARG A 21 -57.58 46.78 -26.64
CA ARG A 21 -58.67 45.82 -26.29
C ARG A 21 -58.67 44.38 -26.85
N PRO A 22 -59.35 43.46 -26.14
CA PRO A 22 -58.80 42.15 -25.78
C PRO A 22 -59.61 40.99 -26.36
N GLY A 23 -59.02 39.80 -26.38
CA GLY A 23 -59.79 38.58 -26.59
C GLY A 23 -58.99 37.50 -27.29
N ARG A 24 -58.53 36.52 -26.50
CA ARG A 24 -58.94 35.12 -26.61
C ARG A 24 -58.12 34.29 -25.66
N THR A 25 -58.81 33.77 -24.66
CA THR A 25 -58.43 32.58 -23.92
C THR A 25 -58.21 31.44 -24.92
N ALA A 26 -56.96 31.02 -25.10
CA ALA A 26 -56.63 29.74 -25.69
C ALA A 26 -55.93 28.92 -24.62
N SER A 27 -56.60 27.85 -24.23
CA SER A 27 -56.14 26.77 -23.37
C SER A 27 -54.88 26.12 -23.92
N VAL A 28 -53.91 26.01 -23.01
CA VAL A 28 -52.75 25.11 -22.92
C VAL A 28 -52.84 23.82 -23.76
N PRO A 29 -51.71 23.39 -24.33
CA PRO A 29 -51.22 22.04 -24.05
C PRO A 29 -49.88 22.11 -23.31
N ALA A 30 -49.79 21.33 -22.23
CA ALA A 30 -48.71 21.34 -21.26
C ALA A 30 -47.40 20.88 -21.91
N GLY A 31 -46.51 21.83 -22.20
CA GLY A 31 -45.11 21.57 -22.49
C GLY A 31 -44.38 21.20 -21.20
N ARG A 32 -43.68 20.06 -21.26
CA ARG A 32 -42.80 19.49 -20.23
C ARG A 32 -42.11 20.56 -19.38
N GLY A 33 -42.39 20.53 -18.08
CA GLY A 33 -41.74 21.39 -17.09
C GLY A 33 -40.22 21.26 -17.17
N ALA A 34 -39.56 22.39 -17.39
CA ALA A 34 -38.13 22.51 -17.14
C ALA A 34 -37.90 22.30 -15.64
N LEU A 35 -37.23 21.21 -15.29
CA LEU A 35 -36.63 21.04 -13.97
C LEU A 35 -35.58 22.15 -13.79
N GLN A 36 -35.93 23.17 -13.01
CA GLN A 36 -34.95 24.08 -12.46
C GLN A 36 -34.05 23.29 -11.51
N VAL A 37 -32.82 23.01 -11.95
CA VAL A 37 -31.76 22.47 -11.08
C VAL A 37 -31.34 23.59 -10.14
N VAL A 38 -31.85 23.57 -8.92
CA VAL A 38 -31.28 24.35 -7.82
C VAL A 38 -29.97 23.66 -7.42
N ALA A 39 -28.85 24.36 -7.55
CA ALA A 39 -27.51 23.85 -7.25
C ALA A 39 -27.42 23.27 -5.83
N ALA A 40 -27.22 21.96 -5.72
CA ALA A 40 -27.05 21.26 -4.46
C ALA A 40 -25.61 21.44 -3.92
N LYS A 41 -25.30 22.61 -3.36
CA LYS A 41 -23.99 22.94 -2.77
C LYS A 41 -23.86 22.56 -1.28
N LYS A 42 -24.63 21.57 -0.78
CA LYS A 42 -24.76 21.28 0.67
C LYS A 42 -24.53 19.82 1.09
N LYS A 43 -24.00 18.94 0.23
CA LYS A 43 -23.70 17.53 0.57
C LYS A 43 -22.39 17.35 1.37
N SER A 44 -21.32 18.08 1.05
CA SER A 44 -20.01 17.87 1.70
C SER A 44 -19.99 18.22 3.19
N LYS A 45 -20.59 19.35 3.58
CA LYS A 45 -20.67 19.78 4.97
C LYS A 45 -21.46 18.80 5.84
N ARG A 46 -22.59 18.28 5.32
CA ARG A 46 -23.44 17.33 6.04
C ARG A 46 -22.77 15.97 6.23
N ASP A 47 -22.00 15.52 5.24
CA ASP A 47 -21.26 14.26 5.33
C ASP A 47 -20.03 14.38 6.26
N GLN A 48 -19.36 15.53 6.28
CA GLN A 48 -18.30 15.85 7.25
C GLN A 48 -18.85 15.94 8.68
N GLU A 49 -19.98 16.63 8.89
CA GLU A 49 -20.66 16.70 10.18
C GLU A 49 -21.10 15.32 10.66
N ARG A 50 -21.59 14.45 9.77
CA ARG A 50 -21.97 13.08 10.10
C ARG A 50 -20.77 12.19 10.43
N LYS A 51 -19.64 12.35 9.74
CA LYS A 51 -18.38 11.63 10.05
C LYS A 51 -17.79 12.11 11.37
N ALA A 52 -17.78 13.42 11.62
CA ALA A 52 -17.34 14.01 12.88
C ALA A 52 -18.22 13.56 14.05
N ALA A 53 -19.55 13.53 13.87
CA ALA A 53 -20.48 13.02 14.87
C ALA A 53 -20.23 11.54 15.19
N LYS A 54 -20.02 10.69 14.18
CA LYS A 54 -19.66 9.27 14.40
C LYS A 54 -18.31 9.10 15.10
N ARG A 55 -17.30 9.92 14.77
CA ARG A 55 -15.99 9.92 15.45
C ARG A 55 -16.13 10.37 16.91
N ALA A 56 -16.95 11.38 17.19
CA ALA A 56 -17.22 11.86 18.54
C ALA A 56 -18.00 10.82 19.38
N GLU A 57 -19.01 10.17 18.79
CA GLU A 57 -19.79 9.11 19.42
C GLU A 57 -18.91 7.89 19.74
N ALA A 58 -18.04 7.47 18.83
CA ALA A 58 -17.08 6.39 19.07
C ALA A 58 -16.07 6.76 20.17
N LYS A 59 -15.58 8.00 20.19
CA LYS A 59 -14.68 8.51 21.23
C LYS A 59 -15.36 8.54 22.60
N GLU A 60 -16.62 8.93 22.66
CA GLU A 60 -17.40 8.95 23.91
C GLU A 60 -17.72 7.54 24.40
N LEU A 61 -18.09 6.62 23.49
CA LEU A 61 -18.31 5.22 23.83
C LEU A 61 -17.03 4.60 24.43
N ASN A 62 -15.88 4.82 23.78
CA ASN A 62 -14.59 4.33 24.25
C ASN A 62 -14.17 4.96 25.58
N ALA A 63 -14.42 6.26 25.78
CA ALA A 63 -14.15 6.92 27.07
C ALA A 63 -15.03 6.37 28.20
N ARG A 64 -16.30 6.06 27.92
CA ARG A 64 -17.21 5.41 28.89
C ARG A 64 -16.78 3.98 29.20
N PHE A 65 -16.29 3.22 28.22
CA PHE A 65 -15.72 1.88 28.44
C PHE A 65 -14.40 1.93 29.22
N ALA A 66 -13.57 2.97 29.04
CA ALA A 66 -12.36 3.18 29.82
C ALA A 66 -12.67 3.56 31.27
N ALA A 67 -13.61 4.49 31.50
CA ALA A 67 -14.03 4.88 32.84
C ALA A 67 -14.70 3.73 33.63
N ALA A 68 -15.48 2.89 32.95
CA ALA A 68 -16.06 1.67 33.55
C ALA A 68 -15.01 0.61 33.93
N LYS A 69 -13.80 0.70 33.37
CA LYS A 69 -12.66 -0.18 33.66
C LYS A 69 -11.81 0.33 34.82
N GLU A 70 -11.79 1.64 35.05
CA GLU A 70 -11.12 2.29 36.19
C GLU A 70 -11.93 2.16 37.49
N ASP A 71 -13.27 2.05 37.41
CA ASP A 71 -14.15 1.82 38.57
C ASP A 71 -14.18 0.34 39.05
N ALA A 72 -13.51 -0.55 38.32
CA ALA A 72 -13.46 -1.99 38.58
C ALA A 72 -12.01 -2.48 38.78
N GLY A 73 -11.46 -2.19 39.96
CA GLY A 73 -10.41 -3.02 40.56
C GLY A 73 -9.09 -2.31 40.83
N ASP A 74 -9.03 -1.65 41.99
CA ASP A 74 -7.85 -1.77 42.86
C ASP A 74 -8.03 -3.04 43.72
N GLU A 75 -6.92 -3.68 44.07
CA GLU A 75 -6.79 -4.98 44.79
C GLU A 75 -6.75 -6.26 43.94
N ALA A 76 -5.53 -6.64 43.52
CA ALA A 76 -4.87 -7.89 43.93
C ALA A 76 -3.64 -8.18 43.04
N GLU A 77 -2.47 -7.77 43.49
CA GLU A 77 -1.19 -8.28 43.00
C GLU A 77 -0.86 -9.58 43.77
N LYS A 78 -0.77 -10.71 43.05
CA LYS A 78 0.33 -11.70 43.12
C LYS A 78 0.02 -13.00 42.36
N ASP A 79 0.99 -13.40 41.54
CA ASP A 79 1.25 -14.74 41.02
C ASP A 79 0.17 -15.44 40.17
N ALA A 80 0.15 -15.14 38.86
CA ALA A 80 -0.23 -16.08 37.81
C ALA A 80 0.29 -15.64 36.43
N ALA A 81 0.74 -16.62 35.62
CA ALA A 81 1.23 -16.47 34.25
C ALA A 81 0.29 -15.63 33.35
N PRO A 82 0.81 -14.93 32.32
CA PRO A 82 0.01 -13.97 31.56
C PRO A 82 -1.05 -14.68 30.71
N ALA A 83 -2.28 -14.68 31.21
CA ALA A 83 -3.47 -14.96 30.41
C ALA A 83 -3.69 -13.81 29.42
N ALA A 84 -3.80 -14.13 28.13
CA ALA A 84 -4.11 -13.20 27.06
C ALA A 84 -5.38 -12.39 27.38
N LYS A 85 -5.28 -11.05 27.32
CA LYS A 85 -6.41 -10.15 27.55
C LYS A 85 -7.43 -10.31 26.41
N SER A 86 -8.60 -10.84 26.73
CA SER A 86 -9.68 -11.21 25.78
C SER A 86 -10.55 -10.01 25.36
N GLY A 87 -10.02 -9.14 24.49
CA GLY A 87 -10.82 -8.28 23.62
C GLY A 87 -10.81 -8.84 22.18
N PRO A 88 -11.76 -8.46 21.31
CA PRO A 88 -11.67 -8.82 19.90
C PRO A 88 -10.36 -8.26 19.31
N ALA A 89 -9.68 -9.04 18.49
CA ALA A 89 -8.42 -8.61 17.92
C ALA A 89 -8.64 -7.39 17.01
N PRO A 90 -7.66 -6.47 16.87
CA PRO A 90 -7.87 -5.22 16.12
C PRO A 90 -8.33 -5.40 14.67
N TYR A 91 -7.98 -6.54 14.06
CA TYR A 91 -8.35 -6.91 12.69
C TYR A 91 -9.78 -7.47 12.55
N GLU A 92 -10.46 -7.82 13.64
CA GLU A 92 -11.83 -8.39 13.60
C GLU A 92 -12.91 -7.31 13.44
N GLY A 93 -12.58 -6.04 13.72
CA GLY A 93 -13.52 -4.94 13.55
C GLY A 93 -13.97 -4.79 12.10
N THR A 94 -15.28 -4.64 11.86
CA THR A 94 -15.85 -4.52 10.50
C THR A 94 -15.16 -3.46 9.64
N GLY A 95 -14.80 -2.31 10.23
CA GLY A 95 -14.07 -1.25 9.53
C GLY A 95 -12.67 -1.71 9.09
N THR A 96 -11.95 -2.41 9.96
CA THR A 96 -10.61 -2.95 9.69
C THR A 96 -10.64 -4.06 8.63
N VAL A 97 -11.63 -4.96 8.69
CA VAL A 97 -11.82 -6.00 7.67
C VAL A 97 -12.03 -5.35 6.31
N MET A 98 -12.95 -4.38 6.21
CA MET A 98 -13.21 -3.67 4.95
C MET A 98 -11.97 -2.93 4.45
N GLN A 99 -11.24 -2.26 5.34
CA GLN A 99 -9.99 -1.58 4.99
C GLN A 99 -8.93 -2.56 4.48
N SER A 100 -8.80 -3.74 5.11
CA SER A 100 -7.86 -4.79 4.68
C SER A 100 -8.18 -5.26 3.25
N LEU A 101 -9.45 -5.50 2.94
CA LEU A 101 -9.88 -5.86 1.58
C LEU A 101 -9.59 -4.73 0.58
N THR A 102 -9.81 -3.48 0.98
CA THR A 102 -9.51 -2.30 0.16
C THR A 102 -8.01 -2.18 -0.12
N ILE A 103 -7.16 -2.40 0.88
CA ILE A 103 -5.69 -2.42 0.73
C ILE A 103 -5.28 -3.52 -0.26
N CYS A 104 -5.71 -4.76 -0.05
CA CYS A 104 -5.38 -5.88 -0.95
C CYS A 104 -5.91 -5.69 -2.38
N GLY A 105 -7.15 -5.20 -2.51
CA GLY A 105 -7.79 -4.96 -3.81
C GLY A 105 -7.10 -3.84 -4.59
N SER A 106 -6.82 -2.70 -3.93
CA SER A 106 -6.12 -1.58 -4.56
C SER A 106 -4.68 -1.94 -4.91
N PHE A 107 -3.98 -2.72 -4.10
CA PHE A 107 -2.65 -3.20 -4.42
C PHE A 107 -2.66 -4.01 -5.73
N LYS A 108 -3.59 -4.96 -5.86
CA LYS A 108 -3.74 -5.76 -7.08
C LYS A 108 -4.09 -4.90 -8.30
N GLU A 109 -4.94 -3.89 -8.14
CA GLU A 109 -5.30 -2.98 -9.22
C GLU A 109 -4.09 -2.16 -9.71
N LYS A 110 -3.26 -1.64 -8.80
CA LYS A 110 -2.14 -0.76 -9.16
C LYS A 110 -0.88 -1.52 -9.58
N THR A 111 -0.63 -2.69 -9.00
CA THR A 111 0.62 -3.44 -9.23
C THR A 111 0.47 -4.60 -10.20
N GLY A 112 -0.75 -5.15 -10.34
CA GLY A 112 -1.00 -6.43 -10.99
C GLY A 112 -0.78 -7.65 -10.07
N ASP A 113 -0.09 -7.46 -8.96
CA ASP A 113 0.36 -8.50 -8.04
C ASP A 113 -0.63 -8.71 -6.89
N LYS A 114 -0.65 -9.90 -6.27
CA LYS A 114 -1.42 -10.11 -5.05
C LYS A 114 -0.57 -9.71 -3.84
N LEU A 115 -1.18 -8.99 -2.89
CA LEU A 115 -0.52 -8.65 -1.62
C LEU A 115 -0.42 -9.85 -0.67
N LEU A 116 -1.35 -10.80 -0.78
CA LEU A 116 -1.41 -12.02 0.02
C LEU A 116 -1.44 -13.23 -0.91
N ASP A 117 -0.70 -14.27 -0.54
CA ASP A 117 -0.64 -15.51 -1.29
C ASP A 117 -1.88 -16.39 -1.09
N GLY A 118 -2.20 -17.17 -2.13
CA GLY A 118 -3.30 -18.12 -2.14
C GLY A 118 -4.67 -17.53 -2.49
N THR A 119 -5.70 -18.32 -2.20
CA THR A 119 -7.12 -17.95 -2.27
C THR A 119 -7.64 -17.92 -0.85
N VAL A 120 -8.05 -16.74 -0.38
CA VAL A 120 -8.36 -16.50 1.03
C VAL A 120 -9.80 -16.02 1.13
N MET A 121 -10.53 -16.52 2.15
CA MET A 121 -11.86 -16.00 2.47
C MET A 121 -11.76 -14.58 3.03
N VAL A 122 -12.82 -13.77 2.90
CA VAL A 122 -12.80 -12.34 3.26
C VAL A 122 -12.34 -12.09 4.71
N GLN A 123 -12.85 -12.86 5.67
CA GLN A 123 -12.53 -12.71 7.09
C GLN A 123 -11.08 -13.13 7.38
N GLU A 124 -10.63 -14.20 6.73
CA GLU A 124 -9.28 -14.72 6.85
C GLU A 124 -8.25 -13.78 6.20
N ALA A 125 -8.64 -13.01 5.18
CA ALA A 125 -7.76 -12.03 4.54
C ALA A 125 -7.34 -10.90 5.50
N ALA A 126 -8.23 -10.47 6.40
CA ALA A 126 -7.92 -9.43 7.37
C ALA A 126 -6.90 -9.92 8.41
N GLU A 127 -7.09 -11.13 8.94
CA GLU A 127 -6.15 -11.76 9.87
C GLU A 127 -4.80 -12.05 9.18
N ARG A 128 -4.81 -12.58 7.96
CA ARG A 128 -3.58 -12.85 7.20
C ARG A 128 -2.81 -11.57 6.88
N LEU A 129 -3.49 -10.47 6.52
CA LEU A 129 -2.82 -9.18 6.31
C LEU A 129 -2.21 -8.65 7.61
N PHE A 130 -2.93 -8.82 8.72
CA PHE A 130 -2.48 -8.37 10.03
C PHE A 130 -1.20 -9.10 10.47
N ASN A 131 -1.11 -10.40 10.19
CA ASN A 131 0.03 -11.27 10.57
C ASN A 131 1.03 -11.50 9.41
N ALA A 132 0.94 -10.71 8.33
CA ALA A 132 1.74 -10.94 7.13
C ALA A 132 3.25 -10.74 7.39
N PRO A 133 4.12 -11.47 6.67
CA PRO A 133 5.59 -11.40 6.82
C PRO A 133 6.18 -10.16 6.12
N PHE A 134 5.55 -9.00 6.30
CA PHE A 134 6.02 -7.71 5.81
C PHE A 134 5.38 -6.61 6.66
N VAL A 135 5.95 -5.41 6.66
CA VAL A 135 5.29 -4.23 7.24
C VAL A 135 4.22 -3.74 6.29
N CYS A 136 3.02 -3.47 6.78
CA CYS A 136 1.96 -2.82 6.01
C CYS A 136 1.20 -1.78 6.85
N ALA A 137 1.02 -0.58 6.29
CA ALA A 137 0.24 0.49 6.90
C ALA A 137 -0.52 1.28 5.81
N SER A 138 -1.63 1.90 6.19
CA SER A 138 -2.34 2.84 5.32
C SER A 138 -2.87 4.06 6.06
N HIS A 139 -3.06 5.14 5.31
CA HIS A 139 -3.70 6.36 5.79
C HIS A 139 -4.82 6.80 4.87
N ASP A 140 -5.72 7.63 5.39
CA ASP A 140 -6.79 8.25 4.60
C ASP A 140 -6.29 9.48 3.82
N ALA A 141 -7.20 10.14 3.10
CA ALA A 141 -6.91 11.35 2.33
C ALA A 141 -6.52 12.57 3.20
N GLU A 142 -6.72 12.51 4.51
CA GLU A 142 -6.32 13.52 5.48
C GLU A 142 -4.93 13.20 6.08
N ASP A 143 -4.22 12.23 5.50
CA ASP A 143 -2.95 11.70 5.98
C ASP A 143 -3.04 11.12 7.40
N VAL A 144 -4.20 10.61 7.82
CA VAL A 144 -4.37 9.98 9.14
C VAL A 144 -4.30 8.46 8.99
N PHE A 145 -3.41 7.81 9.75
CA PHE A 145 -3.28 6.36 9.74
C PHE A 145 -4.63 5.72 10.11
N ASN A 146 -5.09 4.81 9.26
CA ASN A 146 -6.35 4.08 9.41
C ASN A 146 -6.15 2.57 9.50
N TYR A 147 -4.90 2.09 9.32
CA TYR A 147 -4.51 0.69 9.42
C TYR A 147 -2.99 0.56 9.65
N GLY A 148 -2.60 -0.40 10.48
CA GLY A 148 -1.22 -0.88 10.61
C GLY A 148 -1.23 -2.35 11.04
N ASN A 149 -0.49 -3.20 10.33
CA ASN A 149 -0.39 -4.63 10.69
C ASN A 149 0.53 -4.86 11.90
N GLN A 150 0.63 -6.09 12.39
CA GLN A 150 1.42 -6.41 13.60
C GLN A 150 2.88 -5.93 13.50
N ALA A 151 3.50 -6.12 12.33
CA ALA A 151 4.86 -5.68 12.09
C ALA A 151 4.98 -4.15 12.14
N ALA A 152 4.01 -3.41 11.57
CA ALA A 152 3.96 -1.96 11.68
C ALA A 152 3.81 -1.51 13.15
N LEU A 153 2.83 -2.03 13.88
CA LEU A 153 2.63 -1.67 15.29
C LEU A 153 3.90 -1.90 16.12
N SER A 154 4.59 -3.01 15.88
CA SER A 154 5.85 -3.35 16.54
C SER A 154 6.99 -2.40 16.15
N LEU A 155 7.09 -2.06 14.86
CA LEU A 155 8.13 -1.17 14.33
C LEU A 155 8.00 0.25 14.87
N TRP A 156 6.79 0.80 14.86
CA TRP A 156 6.53 2.13 15.41
C TRP A 156 6.44 2.14 16.94
N GLY A 157 6.36 0.97 17.59
CA GLY A 157 6.28 0.83 19.04
C GLY A 157 4.97 1.36 19.63
N LEU A 158 3.88 1.32 18.85
CA LEU A 158 2.59 1.90 19.24
C LEU A 158 1.50 0.82 19.29
N PRO A 159 0.62 0.85 20.31
CA PRO A 159 -0.59 0.04 20.28
C PRO A 159 -1.54 0.51 19.17
N TRP A 160 -2.44 -0.37 18.73
CA TRP A 160 -3.38 -0.08 17.65
C TRP A 160 -4.16 1.22 17.84
N ASP A 161 -4.69 1.45 19.05
CA ASP A 161 -5.53 2.62 19.36
C ASP A 161 -4.76 3.96 19.34
N GLU A 162 -3.44 3.92 19.46
CA GLU A 162 -2.58 5.11 19.32
C GLU A 162 -2.07 5.28 17.89
N PHE A 163 -1.81 4.17 17.20
CA PHE A 163 -1.37 4.20 15.81
C PHE A 163 -2.48 4.66 14.87
N VAL A 164 -3.68 4.07 14.99
CA VAL A 164 -4.84 4.43 14.18
C VAL A 164 -5.46 5.72 14.70
N GLY A 165 -5.52 6.75 13.85
CA GLY A 165 -5.89 8.11 14.23
C GLY A 165 -4.69 9.05 14.38
N MET A 166 -3.46 8.54 14.32
CA MET A 166 -2.26 9.37 14.28
C MET A 166 -2.07 9.98 12.89
N PRO A 167 -1.82 11.30 12.77
CA PRO A 167 -1.37 11.89 11.52
C PRO A 167 -0.03 11.26 11.08
N SER A 168 0.03 10.79 9.84
CA SER A 168 1.22 10.22 9.22
C SER A 168 2.42 11.18 9.24
N THR A 169 2.18 12.49 9.27
CA THR A 169 3.23 13.50 9.44
C THR A 169 4.02 13.33 10.74
N LYS A 170 3.41 12.80 11.81
CA LYS A 170 4.09 12.56 13.10
C LYS A 170 5.02 11.34 13.12
N SER A 171 4.95 10.49 12.08
CA SER A 171 5.84 9.33 11.92
C SER A 171 7.16 9.66 11.22
N ALA A 172 7.29 10.89 10.74
CA ALA A 172 8.53 11.49 10.25
C ALA A 172 8.89 12.62 11.23
N GLN A 173 10.17 12.73 11.61
CA GLN A 173 10.65 13.80 12.47
C GLN A 173 10.26 15.18 11.91
N ASP A 174 10.16 16.20 12.75
CA ASP A 174 10.05 17.63 12.37
C ASP A 174 11.34 18.19 11.69
N ASP A 175 12.11 17.33 11.04
CA ASP A 175 13.22 17.74 10.18
C ASP A 175 12.66 18.05 8.78
N ASP A 176 12.83 19.29 8.34
CA ASP A 176 12.27 19.80 7.08
C ASP A 176 12.67 18.93 5.87
N GLY A 177 13.85 18.30 5.89
CA GLY A 177 14.34 17.42 4.83
C GLY A 177 13.52 16.13 4.71
N ILE A 178 13.27 15.46 5.84
CA ILE A 178 12.50 14.20 5.89
C ILE A 178 11.04 14.46 5.50
N GLN A 179 10.49 15.62 5.90
CA GLN A 179 9.14 16.03 5.50
C GLN A 179 9.04 16.42 4.01
N SER A 180 10.11 16.93 3.39
CA SER A 180 10.15 17.17 1.94
C SER A 180 10.22 15.87 1.13
N GLU A 181 11.08 14.93 1.52
CA GLU A 181 11.19 13.61 0.87
C GLU A 181 9.87 12.84 0.95
N ARG A 182 9.19 12.91 2.10
CA ARG A 182 7.83 12.36 2.27
C ARG A 182 6.84 12.99 1.28
N ARG A 183 6.83 14.32 1.17
CA ARG A 183 5.90 15.04 0.28
C ARG A 183 6.13 14.66 -1.18
N GLU A 184 7.38 14.70 -1.63
CA GLU A 184 7.74 14.29 -3.00
C GLU A 184 7.34 12.85 -3.30
N LEU A 185 7.50 11.94 -2.34
CA LEU A 185 7.06 10.57 -2.48
C LEU A 185 5.54 10.47 -2.67
N LEU A 186 4.78 11.13 -1.78
CA LEU A 186 3.33 11.03 -1.80
C LEU A 186 2.74 11.68 -3.06
N ASP A 187 3.35 12.75 -3.55
CA ASP A 187 2.99 13.42 -4.79
C ASP A 187 3.29 12.53 -5.99
N LYS A 188 4.50 11.96 -6.08
CA LYS A 188 4.85 10.99 -7.15
C LYS A 188 3.90 9.78 -7.16
N ALA A 189 3.48 9.28 -5.98
CA ALA A 189 2.57 8.14 -5.88
C ALA A 189 1.12 8.53 -6.20
N ALA A 190 0.75 9.80 -5.97
CA ALA A 190 -0.52 10.34 -6.41
C ALA A 190 -0.58 10.49 -7.94
N GLU A 191 0.52 10.87 -8.57
CA GLU A 191 0.62 11.04 -10.03
C GLU A 191 0.70 9.70 -10.79
N SER A 192 1.56 8.79 -10.34
CA SER A 192 1.81 7.49 -11.00
C SER A 192 0.89 6.36 -10.52
N GLY A 193 0.19 6.55 -9.40
CA GLY A 193 -0.68 5.54 -8.76
C GLY A 193 0.07 4.49 -7.93
N VAL A 194 1.33 4.19 -8.25
CA VAL A 194 2.23 3.30 -7.51
C VAL A 194 3.69 3.70 -7.68
N ILE A 195 4.45 3.64 -6.60
CA ILE A 195 5.90 3.73 -6.58
C ILE A 195 6.45 2.41 -6.04
N ARG A 196 7.47 1.89 -6.71
CA ARG A 196 8.29 0.76 -6.26
C ARG A 196 9.65 1.30 -5.82
N ASP A 197 10.32 0.53 -4.96
CA ASP A 197 11.70 0.77 -4.52
C ASP A 197 11.90 2.10 -3.77
N TYR A 198 10.89 2.54 -3.03
CA TYR A 198 11.04 3.69 -2.15
C TYR A 198 11.95 3.36 -0.96
N SER A 199 12.89 4.27 -0.68
CA SER A 199 13.67 4.24 0.55
C SER A 199 13.61 5.60 1.25
N GLY A 200 13.54 5.61 2.57
CA GLY A 200 13.52 6.85 3.33
C GLY A 200 13.50 6.64 4.84
N VAL A 201 13.89 7.69 5.56
CA VAL A 201 14.05 7.63 7.02
C VAL A 201 12.73 7.92 7.72
N ARG A 202 12.44 7.16 8.78
CA ARG A 202 11.29 7.31 9.67
C ARG A 202 11.75 7.20 11.13
N GLN A 203 10.86 7.59 12.04
CA GLN A 203 11.13 7.56 13.47
C GLN A 203 10.04 6.77 14.20
N ALA A 204 10.47 5.88 15.09
CA ALA A 204 9.59 5.16 16.01
C ALA A 204 9.21 6.05 17.21
N SER A 205 8.17 5.64 17.96
CA SER A 205 7.68 6.41 19.12
C SER A 205 8.71 6.61 20.24
N ASP A 206 9.68 5.72 20.35
CA ASP A 206 10.80 5.79 21.31
C ASP A 206 11.96 6.70 20.83
N GLY A 207 11.82 7.33 19.67
CA GLY A 207 12.79 8.24 19.09
C GLY A 207 13.85 7.58 18.20
N ARG A 208 13.93 6.24 18.16
CA ARG A 208 14.86 5.53 17.26
C ARG A 208 14.49 5.79 15.80
N LYS A 209 15.51 5.95 14.97
CA LYS A 209 15.36 6.18 13.52
C LYS A 209 15.58 4.89 12.78
N PHE A 210 14.83 4.68 11.72
CA PHE A 210 15.04 3.57 10.80
C PHE A 210 14.90 4.04 9.37
N LYS A 211 15.72 3.48 8.49
CA LYS A 211 15.60 3.64 7.05
C LYS A 211 14.77 2.48 6.51
N VAL A 212 13.70 2.81 5.80
CA VAL A 212 12.90 1.85 5.04
C VAL A 212 13.64 1.54 3.74
N ASP A 213 13.67 0.27 3.35
CA ASP A 213 14.32 -0.19 2.12
C ASP A 213 13.29 -0.87 1.19
N GLY A 214 13.31 -0.52 -0.10
CA GLY A 214 12.54 -1.23 -1.13
C GLY A 214 11.01 -1.17 -0.97
N ALA A 215 10.48 -0.10 -0.37
CA ALA A 215 9.05 -0.01 -0.12
C ALA A 215 8.22 0.21 -1.40
N ILE A 216 7.05 -0.41 -1.42
CA ILE A 216 6.01 -0.15 -2.41
C ILE A 216 4.97 0.76 -1.77
N VAL A 217 4.72 1.91 -2.39
CA VAL A 217 3.69 2.86 -1.96
C VAL A 217 2.67 2.99 -3.09
N TRP A 218 1.39 2.82 -2.78
CA TRP A 218 0.34 2.91 -3.78
C TRP A 218 -0.87 3.70 -3.29
N THR A 219 -1.60 4.24 -4.27
CA THR A 219 -2.82 5.01 -4.01
C THR A 219 -4.03 4.11 -3.89
N ILE A 220 -4.83 4.33 -2.85
CA ILE A 220 -6.12 3.67 -2.63
C ILE A 220 -7.22 4.53 -3.24
N THR A 221 -7.94 4.00 -4.22
CA THR A 221 -9.06 4.67 -4.89
C THR A 221 -10.41 4.09 -4.50
N ASN A 222 -11.45 4.93 -4.46
CA ASN A 222 -12.83 4.46 -4.33
C ASN A 222 -13.37 3.93 -5.67
N LYS A 223 -14.63 3.46 -5.68
CA LYS A 223 -15.31 2.95 -6.89
C LYS A 223 -15.48 4.00 -7.99
N ASP A 224 -15.45 5.28 -7.63
CA ASP A 224 -15.57 6.40 -8.55
C ASP A 224 -14.19 6.85 -9.08
N GLY A 225 -13.11 6.17 -8.69
CA GLY A 225 -11.73 6.46 -9.09
C GLY A 225 -11.05 7.58 -8.29
N GLU A 226 -11.72 8.14 -7.28
CA GLU A 226 -11.15 9.20 -6.45
C GLU A 226 -10.15 8.66 -5.43
N LYS A 227 -9.04 9.36 -5.23
CA LYS A 227 -8.05 9.06 -4.19
C LYS A 227 -8.68 9.18 -2.81
N THR A 228 -8.64 8.09 -2.04
CA THR A 228 -9.17 8.01 -0.66
C THR A 228 -8.07 7.82 0.38
N GLY A 229 -6.85 7.54 -0.04
CA GLY A 229 -5.72 7.30 0.86
C GLY A 229 -4.53 6.71 0.12
N GLN A 230 -3.52 6.30 0.87
CA GLN A 230 -2.36 5.56 0.36
C GLN A 230 -1.98 4.47 1.34
N ALA A 231 -1.35 3.42 0.82
CA ALA A 231 -0.79 2.33 1.60
C ALA A 231 0.68 2.14 1.25
N VAL A 232 1.41 1.57 2.20
CA VAL A 232 2.82 1.21 2.06
C VAL A 232 3.03 -0.22 2.49
N ARG A 233 3.96 -0.90 1.83
CA ARG A 233 4.45 -2.22 2.21
C ARG A 233 5.96 -2.34 1.99
N PHE A 234 6.67 -2.99 2.91
CA PHE A 234 8.10 -3.31 2.77
C PHE A 234 8.51 -4.53 3.64
N ASP A 235 9.58 -5.22 3.25
CA ASP A 235 10.07 -6.43 3.93
C ASP A 235 11.14 -6.15 4.98
N SER A 236 11.93 -5.10 4.77
CA SER A 236 13.14 -4.84 5.53
C SER A 236 13.31 -3.37 5.81
N PHE A 237 14.02 -3.09 6.90
CA PHE A 237 14.43 -1.76 7.29
C PHE A 237 15.74 -1.87 8.06
N THR A 238 16.46 -0.76 8.13
CA THR A 238 17.73 -0.70 8.87
C THR A 238 17.61 0.34 9.98
N TRP A 239 17.85 -0.07 11.22
CA TRP A 239 17.98 0.89 12.32
C TRP A 239 19.16 1.82 12.05
N LEU A 240 19.00 3.10 12.33
CA LEU A 240 20.06 4.08 12.21
C LEU A 240 20.68 4.36 13.58
N ASN A 241 22.00 4.46 13.59
CA ASN A 241 22.75 4.89 14.76
C ASN A 241 22.52 6.39 15.03
N GLU A 242 22.94 6.88 16.20
CA GLU A 242 22.77 8.30 16.56
C GLU A 242 23.51 9.26 15.61
N ASP A 243 24.60 8.79 14.98
CA ASP A 243 25.37 9.53 13.98
C ASP A 243 24.76 9.50 12.57
N GLY A 244 23.62 8.81 12.39
CA GLY A 244 22.91 8.66 11.12
C GLY A 244 23.45 7.55 10.22
N THR A 245 24.46 6.78 10.66
CA THR A 245 24.96 5.62 9.91
C THR A 245 24.00 4.44 10.02
N GLU A 246 24.05 3.54 9.02
CA GLU A 246 23.27 2.31 9.02
C GLU A 246 23.78 1.34 10.10
N GLY A 247 22.86 0.90 10.96
CA GLY A 247 23.10 -0.03 12.05
C GLY A 247 22.54 -1.41 11.75
N GLU A 248 21.69 -1.92 12.65
CA GLU A 248 21.14 -3.28 12.55
C GLU A 248 20.05 -3.36 11.47
N ALA A 249 20.28 -4.20 10.46
CA ALA A 249 19.29 -4.55 9.45
C ALA A 249 18.27 -5.56 10.01
N MET A 250 17.00 -5.27 9.78
CA MET A 250 15.86 -6.04 10.27
C MET A 250 14.97 -6.47 9.10
N THR A 251 14.26 -7.57 9.28
CA THR A 251 13.21 -8.03 8.37
C THR A 251 12.02 -8.57 9.15
N VAL A 252 10.93 -8.88 8.45
CA VAL A 252 9.69 -9.38 9.03
C VAL A 252 9.57 -10.87 8.72
N ALA A 253 9.59 -11.70 9.76
CA ALA A 253 9.33 -13.14 9.67
C ALA A 253 7.82 -13.44 9.65
N GLU A 254 7.48 -14.73 9.50
CA GLU A 254 6.11 -15.21 9.63
C GLU A 254 5.44 -14.71 10.93
N GLY A 255 4.14 -14.42 10.86
CA GLY A 255 3.41 -13.86 11.99
C GLY A 255 3.69 -12.38 12.26
N GLY A 256 4.36 -11.67 11.34
CA GLY A 256 4.63 -10.23 11.48
C GLY A 256 5.70 -9.91 12.53
N GLN A 257 6.57 -10.86 12.87
CA GLN A 257 7.61 -10.68 13.88
C GLN A 257 8.84 -9.98 13.28
N LEU A 258 9.30 -8.91 13.91
CA LEU A 258 10.54 -8.24 13.54
C LEU A 258 11.74 -9.03 14.05
N VAL A 259 12.64 -9.40 13.14
CA VAL A 259 13.83 -10.20 13.43
C VAL A 259 15.06 -9.58 12.76
N PRO A 260 16.26 -9.71 13.35
CA PRO A 260 17.48 -9.29 12.67
C PRO A 260 17.62 -10.03 11.34
N ALA A 261 17.98 -9.34 10.26
CA ALA A 261 18.09 -9.94 8.93
C ALA A 261 19.06 -11.14 8.91
N LYS A 262 20.10 -11.10 9.76
CA LYS A 262 21.05 -12.19 9.97
C LYS A 262 20.47 -13.42 10.68
N ALA A 263 19.43 -13.24 11.49
CA ALA A 263 18.74 -14.30 12.24
C ALA A 263 17.48 -14.82 11.52
N ALA A 264 16.92 -14.02 10.62
CA ALA A 264 15.79 -14.36 9.75
C ALA A 264 16.17 -15.27 8.58
N ALA A 265 17.48 -15.42 8.33
CA ALA A 265 17.96 -16.45 7.43
C ALA A 265 17.56 -17.81 8.02
N PRO A 266 16.68 -18.59 7.37
CA PRO A 266 16.71 -20.02 7.58
C PRO A 266 18.14 -20.50 7.28
N ALA A 267 18.52 -21.68 7.75
CA ALA A 267 19.73 -22.36 7.31
C ALA A 267 19.65 -22.80 5.82
N ASP A 268 19.06 -21.96 4.97
CA ASP A 268 19.00 -22.07 3.53
C ASP A 268 19.51 -20.76 2.94
N GLU A 269 20.37 -20.93 1.95
CA GLU A 269 21.34 -20.00 1.40
C GLU A 269 20.75 -18.65 0.94
N PRO A 270 21.54 -17.56 0.95
CA PRO A 270 21.10 -16.30 0.38
C PRO A 270 20.85 -16.47 -1.12
N LYS A 271 19.62 -16.18 -1.57
CA LYS A 271 19.35 -15.69 -2.93
C LYS A 271 20.02 -14.31 -3.12
N ALA A 272 21.34 -14.30 -3.14
CA ALA A 272 22.08 -13.41 -4.02
C ALA A 272 22.12 -14.11 -5.39
N GLY A 273 22.09 -13.37 -6.49
CA GLY A 273 22.41 -13.96 -7.81
C GLY A 273 23.67 -14.81 -7.68
N ALA A 274 23.68 -15.98 -8.34
CA ALA A 274 24.71 -16.99 -8.19
C ALA A 274 26.10 -16.34 -8.10
N SER A 275 26.89 -16.72 -7.09
CA SER A 275 28.23 -16.16 -6.98
C SER A 275 29.01 -16.49 -8.26
N PRO A 276 29.96 -15.64 -8.71
CA PRO A 276 30.79 -15.96 -9.86
C PRO A 276 31.45 -17.35 -9.78
N GLU A 277 31.73 -17.83 -8.57
CA GLU A 277 32.28 -19.18 -8.31
C GLU A 277 31.26 -20.29 -8.59
N ASP A 278 29.96 -20.07 -8.35
CA ASP A 278 28.89 -21.04 -8.62
C ASP A 278 28.59 -21.15 -10.11
N ILE A 279 28.63 -20.03 -10.83
CA ILE A 279 28.51 -19.99 -12.30
C ILE A 279 29.69 -20.73 -12.93
N GLU A 280 30.92 -20.48 -12.47
CA GLU A 280 32.11 -21.19 -12.95
C GLU A 280 32.04 -22.70 -12.68
N LYS A 281 31.58 -23.09 -11.48
CA LYS A 281 31.38 -24.50 -11.13
C LYS A 281 30.30 -25.17 -11.98
N ALA A 282 29.20 -24.49 -12.26
CA ALA A 282 28.13 -24.99 -13.12
C ALA A 282 28.58 -25.08 -14.60
N ALA A 283 29.35 -24.11 -15.10
CA ALA A 283 29.94 -24.14 -16.44
C ALA A 283 30.91 -25.33 -16.59
N LYS A 284 31.79 -25.54 -15.61
CA LYS A 284 32.68 -26.70 -15.59
C LYS A 284 31.92 -28.04 -15.60
N ALA A 285 30.83 -28.13 -14.85
CA ALA A 285 30.00 -29.33 -14.79
C ALA A 285 29.26 -29.61 -16.12
N VAL A 286 28.93 -28.57 -16.90
CA VAL A 286 28.42 -28.69 -18.28
C VAL A 286 29.50 -29.18 -19.22
N ASP A 287 30.72 -28.64 -19.12
CA ASP A 287 31.85 -29.04 -19.97
C ASP A 287 32.28 -30.49 -19.72
N GLU A 288 32.33 -30.93 -18.46
CA GLU A 288 32.60 -32.32 -18.08
C GLU A 288 31.54 -33.27 -18.66
N GLN A 289 30.26 -32.91 -18.55
CA GLN A 289 29.18 -33.73 -19.10
C GLN A 289 29.19 -33.74 -20.65
N ALA A 290 29.59 -32.64 -21.29
CA ALA A 290 29.76 -32.58 -22.74
C ALA A 290 30.96 -33.41 -23.21
N ALA A 291 32.04 -33.47 -22.43
CA ALA A 291 33.17 -34.35 -22.67
C ALA A 291 32.77 -35.82 -22.54
N GLU A 292 31.91 -36.17 -21.57
CA GLU A 292 31.38 -37.52 -21.41
C GLU A 292 30.52 -37.96 -22.61
N VAL A 293 29.64 -37.09 -23.10
CA VAL A 293 28.86 -37.37 -24.32
C VAL A 293 29.77 -37.60 -25.54
N ARG A 294 30.89 -36.87 -25.63
CA ARG A 294 31.89 -37.08 -26.70
C ARG A 294 32.64 -38.40 -26.49
N ARG A 295 33.05 -38.72 -25.27
CA ARG A 295 33.71 -39.98 -24.90
C ARG A 295 32.88 -41.21 -25.29
N LEU A 296 31.59 -41.20 -24.96
CA LEU A 296 30.65 -42.27 -25.33
C LEU A 296 30.58 -42.47 -26.86
N LYS A 297 30.62 -41.38 -27.63
CA LYS A 297 30.56 -41.46 -29.11
C LYS A 297 31.89 -41.85 -29.75
N ASP A 298 33.00 -41.28 -29.27
CA ASP A 298 34.29 -41.39 -29.92
C ASP A 298 35.08 -42.63 -29.45
N GLU A 299 35.01 -42.96 -28.16
CA GLU A 299 35.76 -44.10 -27.59
C GLU A 299 34.95 -45.39 -27.55
N GLN A 300 33.64 -45.30 -27.28
CA GLN A 300 32.76 -46.48 -27.21
C GLN A 300 31.99 -46.72 -28.51
N GLY A 301 32.08 -45.81 -29.49
CA GLY A 301 31.43 -45.93 -30.79
C GLY A 301 29.90 -45.86 -30.73
N LEU A 302 29.36 -45.37 -29.61
CA LEU A 302 27.92 -45.30 -29.40
C LEU A 302 27.30 -44.18 -30.25
N THR A 303 26.08 -44.41 -30.69
CA THR A 303 25.32 -43.52 -31.55
C THR A 303 24.26 -42.77 -30.75
N ASN A 304 23.62 -41.77 -31.35
CA ASN A 304 22.51 -41.03 -30.71
C ASN A 304 21.26 -41.90 -30.42
N ALA A 305 21.22 -43.14 -30.94
CA ALA A 305 20.13 -44.09 -30.69
C ALA A 305 20.37 -44.92 -29.42
N ASP A 306 21.58 -44.91 -28.88
CA ASP A 306 21.93 -45.73 -27.71
C ASP A 306 21.44 -45.05 -26.42
N PRO A 307 20.78 -45.80 -25.51
CA PRO A 307 20.23 -45.24 -24.27
C PRO A 307 21.25 -44.49 -23.43
N GLU A 308 22.50 -44.97 -23.39
CA GLU A 308 23.60 -44.35 -22.64
C GLU A 308 23.94 -42.95 -23.15
N VAL A 309 23.90 -42.74 -24.47
CA VAL A 309 24.11 -41.43 -25.09
C VAL A 309 22.89 -40.53 -24.86
N GLN A 310 21.68 -41.09 -24.86
CA GLN A 310 20.45 -40.34 -24.59
C GLN A 310 20.39 -39.84 -23.15
N ASP A 311 20.74 -40.67 -22.18
CA ASP A 311 20.79 -40.31 -20.77
C ASP A 311 21.86 -39.26 -20.50
N ALA A 312 23.06 -39.42 -21.11
CA ALA A 312 24.14 -38.45 -20.97
C ALA A 312 23.78 -37.08 -21.58
N VAL A 313 23.06 -37.06 -22.72
CA VAL A 313 22.55 -35.84 -23.36
C VAL A 313 21.42 -35.20 -22.54
N ALA A 314 20.53 -36.00 -21.95
CA ALA A 314 19.46 -35.50 -21.08
C ALA A 314 20.04 -34.80 -19.83
N GLU A 315 21.06 -35.41 -19.22
CA GLU A 315 21.78 -34.81 -18.09
C GLU A 315 22.55 -33.54 -18.50
N LEU A 316 23.14 -33.52 -19.71
CA LEU A 316 23.78 -32.32 -20.25
C LEU A 316 22.78 -31.17 -20.43
N LEU A 317 21.58 -31.44 -20.96
CA LEU A 317 20.53 -30.43 -21.13
C LEU A 317 20.02 -29.91 -19.79
N LYS A 318 19.86 -30.80 -18.80
CA LYS A 318 19.48 -30.42 -17.44
C LYS A 318 20.51 -29.48 -16.81
N ARG A 319 21.80 -29.77 -16.97
CA ARG A 319 22.91 -28.93 -16.46
C ARG A 319 23.00 -27.59 -17.18
N LYS A 320 22.78 -27.55 -18.49
CA LYS A 320 22.71 -26.30 -19.26
C LYS A 320 21.55 -25.41 -18.83
N SER A 321 20.38 -26.01 -18.58
CA SER A 321 19.22 -25.28 -18.05
C SER A 321 19.48 -24.74 -16.64
N ALA A 322 20.21 -25.48 -15.81
CA ALA A 322 20.58 -25.03 -14.47
C ALA A 322 21.61 -23.87 -14.52
N LEU A 323 22.60 -23.94 -15.40
CA LEU A 323 23.55 -22.84 -15.63
C LEU A 323 22.83 -21.57 -16.12
N ALA A 324 21.93 -21.69 -17.10
CA ALA A 324 21.17 -20.55 -17.61
C ALA A 324 20.33 -19.87 -16.51
N ALA A 325 19.76 -20.65 -15.59
CA ALA A 325 19.01 -20.12 -14.44
C ALA A 325 19.90 -19.45 -13.36
N LEU A 326 21.21 -19.72 -13.37
CA LEU A 326 22.19 -19.05 -12.48
C LEU A 326 22.73 -17.76 -13.10
N GLU A 327 22.62 -17.59 -14.42
CA GLU A 327 23.07 -16.41 -15.17
C GLU A 327 21.99 -15.31 -15.31
N GLU A 328 20.71 -15.62 -15.04
CA GLU A 328 19.55 -14.71 -15.05
C GLU A 328 19.30 -14.00 -13.70
#